data_AF-A0A9W9I601-F1
#
_entry.id   AF-A0A9W9I601-F1
#
_cell.length_a   1.000
_cell.length_b   1.000
_cell.length_c   1.000
_cell.angle_alpha   90.00
_cell.angle_beta   90.00
_cell.angle_gamma   90.00
#
_symmetry.space_group_name_H-M   'P 1'
#
loop_
_entity.id
_entity.type
_entity.pdbx_description
1 polymer ?
#
loop_
_entity_poly.entity_id
_entity_poly.type
_entity_poly.pdbx_seq_one_letter_code
_entity_poly.pdbx_strand_id
1 'polypeptide(L)'
;MLMLAGNTLYPCFLRFIIWTMRMMLPNTPSWNSWRVTLGFILDHPRRVYTNLFPARHTWYLLATIIVLNGIDWAAFELLSIGNKEIEALPTEYRVLDGLFQALAVRAGGFYVVTIADLRQGLLALYVLMMYVSAFPVLVTIRNTNVYEERSLGIYADDETPEAPAHTSRSNVIVDLVRYHLGRPSLSESSRGYFVHQQVRSQLSHDIWWIALAVLLITIAEADHYNAQPVAFSTFNIIFEVVSAYGCVGVSVGYPGKNSSFCGAWHTISKLILAAVALRGRHRGLPVAIDKAIMLPNESLAWAEEEDAALRRDRTRACGPERMPVGSV
;
A
#
# COMPACT_ATOMS: atom_id res chain seq x y z
N MET A 1 17.96 7.50 -5.60
CA MET A 1 16.89 7.85 -6.57
C MET A 1 16.34 6.65 -7.33
N LEU A 2 17.16 5.79 -7.96
CA LEU A 2 16.66 4.61 -8.69
C LEU A 2 15.79 3.67 -7.83
N MET A 3 16.17 3.43 -6.58
CA MET A 3 15.41 2.60 -5.63
C MET A 3 14.02 3.18 -5.31
N LEU A 4 13.93 4.49 -5.11
CA LEU A 4 12.68 5.23 -4.87
C LEU A 4 11.79 5.20 -6.10
N ALA A 5 12.37 5.48 -7.28
CA ALA A 5 11.66 5.53 -8.56
C ALA A 5 11.18 4.17 -9.07
N GLY A 6 11.64 3.08 -8.46
CA GLY A 6 11.18 1.72 -8.73
C GLY A 6 9.79 1.43 -8.14
N ASN A 7 9.66 0.24 -7.53
CA ASN A 7 8.38 -0.41 -7.19
C ASN A 7 7.36 0.45 -6.40
N THR A 8 7.79 1.50 -5.70
CA THR A 8 6.91 2.26 -4.80
C THR A 8 6.46 3.62 -5.33
N LEU A 9 7.31 4.34 -6.08
CA LEU A 9 6.92 5.62 -6.71
C LEU A 9 6.76 5.52 -8.23
N TYR A 10 6.87 4.34 -8.83
CA TYR A 10 6.65 4.15 -10.26
C TYR A 10 5.35 4.84 -10.77
N PRO A 11 4.18 4.73 -10.12
CA PRO A 11 2.97 5.48 -10.48
C PRO A 11 3.13 7.00 -10.50
N CYS A 12 3.82 7.55 -9.49
CA CYS A 12 4.05 8.97 -9.32
C CYS A 12 5.02 9.51 -10.39
N PHE A 13 6.12 8.79 -10.63
CA PHE A 13 7.11 9.14 -11.65
C PHE A 13 6.52 9.03 -13.05
N LEU A 14 5.76 7.97 -13.35
CA LEU A 14 5.10 7.81 -14.65
C LEU A 14 4.15 8.98 -14.94
N ARG A 15 3.33 9.37 -13.96
CA ARG A 15 2.44 10.54 -14.11
C ARG A 15 3.21 11.83 -14.29
N PHE A 16 4.30 12.02 -13.56
CA PHE A 16 5.17 13.20 -13.70
C PHE A 16 5.84 13.26 -15.08
N ILE A 17 6.30 12.13 -15.61
CA ILE A 17 6.88 12.03 -16.96
C ILE A 17 5.84 12.40 -18.03
N ILE A 18 4.61 11.89 -17.93
CA ILE A 18 3.54 12.20 -18.88
C ILE A 18 3.16 13.70 -18.80
N TRP A 19 3.08 14.25 -17.59
CA TRP A 19 2.79 15.67 -17.38
C TRP A 19 3.91 16.58 -17.90
N THR A 20 5.17 16.25 -17.63
CA THR A 20 6.33 17.00 -18.14
C THR A 20 6.41 16.92 -19.66
N MET A 21 6.15 15.75 -20.26
CA MET A 21 6.04 15.60 -21.71
C MET A 21 4.95 16.52 -22.27
N ARG A 22 3.75 16.54 -21.68
CA ARG A 22 2.67 17.47 -22.08
C ARG A 22 3.09 18.94 -22.00
N MET A 23 3.84 19.32 -20.97
CA MET A 23 4.29 20.70 -20.76
C MET A 23 5.40 21.12 -21.72
N MET A 24 6.30 20.20 -22.09
CA MET A 24 7.42 20.46 -23.00
C MET A 24 7.02 20.45 -24.48
N LEU A 25 5.79 20.08 -24.82
CA LEU A 25 5.31 20.08 -26.21
C LEU A 25 5.12 21.51 -26.74
N PRO A 26 5.84 21.93 -27.81
CA PRO A 26 5.70 23.26 -28.40
C PRO A 26 4.29 23.49 -29.00
N ASN A 27 3.83 24.75 -29.00
CA ASN A 27 2.52 25.17 -29.51
C ASN A 27 2.46 25.20 -31.06
N THR A 28 2.89 24.11 -31.69
CA THR A 28 2.90 23.96 -33.16
C THR A 28 1.72 23.09 -33.58
N PRO A 29 1.01 23.40 -34.69
CA PRO A 29 -0.18 22.65 -35.13
C PRO A 29 0.06 21.14 -35.35
N SER A 30 1.29 20.71 -35.64
CA SER A 30 1.65 19.29 -35.78
C SER A 30 1.66 18.51 -34.47
N TRP A 31 1.78 19.18 -33.32
CA TRP A 31 1.86 18.54 -31.99
C TRP A 31 0.53 18.56 -31.22
N ASN A 32 -0.53 19.14 -31.80
CA ASN A 32 -1.86 19.19 -31.17
C ASN A 32 -2.43 17.79 -30.92
N SER A 33 -2.26 16.85 -31.85
CA SER A 33 -2.73 15.46 -31.69
C SER A 33 -2.09 14.79 -30.46
N TRP A 34 -0.78 14.92 -30.28
CA TRP A 34 -0.06 14.39 -29.12
C TRP A 34 -0.49 15.04 -27.80
N ARG A 35 -0.77 16.34 -27.80
CA ARG A 35 -1.26 17.03 -26.61
C ARG A 35 -2.65 16.56 -26.19
N VAL A 36 -3.54 16.30 -27.16
CA VAL A 36 -4.87 15.73 -26.91
C VAL A 36 -4.76 14.30 -26.39
N THR A 37 -3.91 13.46 -26.98
CA THR A 37 -3.66 12.09 -26.52
C THR A 37 -3.10 12.06 -25.09
N LEU A 38 -2.08 12.88 -24.79
CA LEU A 38 -1.51 12.97 -23.45
C LEU A 38 -2.51 13.52 -22.42
N GLY A 39 -3.35 14.48 -22.83
CA GLY A 39 -4.47 14.96 -22.01
C GLY A 39 -5.46 13.84 -21.69
N PHE A 40 -5.88 13.08 -22.70
CA PHE A 40 -6.78 11.94 -22.54
C PHE A 40 -6.20 10.86 -21.61
N ILE A 41 -4.90 10.55 -21.72
CA ILE A 41 -4.22 9.60 -20.82
C ILE A 41 -4.22 10.11 -19.37
N LEU A 42 -4.00 11.41 -19.15
CA LEU A 42 -3.99 12.02 -17.81
C LEU A 42 -5.39 12.09 -17.17
N ASP A 43 -6.42 12.24 -18.00
CA ASP A 43 -7.83 12.31 -17.60
C ASP A 43 -8.44 10.91 -17.37
N HIS A 44 -8.03 9.89 -18.14
CA HIS A 44 -8.50 8.50 -18.03
C HIS A 44 -7.36 7.50 -17.76
N PRO A 45 -6.67 7.63 -16.62
CA PRO A 45 -5.40 6.96 -16.41
C PRO A 45 -5.49 5.42 -16.37
N ARG A 46 -6.59 4.87 -15.83
CA ARG A 46 -6.75 3.42 -15.66
C ARG A 46 -7.26 2.66 -16.88
N ARG A 47 -7.72 3.35 -17.92
CA ARG A 47 -8.05 2.70 -19.21
C ARG A 47 -6.83 2.38 -20.05
N VAL A 48 -5.72 3.07 -19.79
CA VAL A 48 -4.49 2.98 -20.58
C VAL A 48 -3.41 2.21 -19.82
N TYR A 49 -3.36 2.36 -18.49
CA TYR A 49 -2.34 1.68 -17.68
C TYR A 49 -2.78 1.43 -16.23
N THR A 50 -2.53 0.21 -15.76
CA THR A 50 -2.99 -0.28 -14.44
C THR A 50 -2.34 0.44 -13.25
N ASN A 51 -1.09 0.89 -13.41
CA ASN A 51 -0.35 1.64 -12.37
C ASN A 51 -0.49 3.16 -12.50
N LEU A 52 -1.37 3.68 -13.37
CA LEU A 52 -1.59 5.12 -13.48
C LEU A 52 -2.81 5.51 -12.64
N PHE A 53 -2.59 6.24 -11.54
CA PHE A 53 -3.66 6.66 -10.65
C PHE A 53 -4.12 8.10 -10.93
N PRO A 54 -5.37 8.48 -10.56
CA PRO A 54 -5.83 9.86 -10.60
C PRO A 54 -4.99 10.81 -9.74
N ALA A 55 -4.94 12.10 -10.10
CA ALA A 55 -4.03 13.10 -9.50
C ALA A 55 -4.10 13.14 -7.96
N ARG A 56 -5.31 13.08 -7.41
CA ARG A 56 -5.52 13.12 -5.96
C ARG A 56 -4.89 11.92 -5.27
N HIS A 57 -5.07 10.71 -5.81
CA HIS A 57 -4.53 9.49 -5.24
C HIS A 57 -3.01 9.38 -5.39
N THR A 58 -2.42 9.88 -6.48
CA THR A 58 -0.96 9.96 -6.60
C THR A 58 -0.34 10.90 -5.57
N TRP A 59 -1.00 12.02 -5.25
CA TRP A 59 -0.54 12.93 -4.19
C TRP A 59 -0.68 12.31 -2.80
N TYR A 60 -1.79 11.61 -2.52
CA TYR A 60 -1.95 10.86 -1.26
C TYR A 60 -0.90 9.75 -1.11
N LEU A 61 -0.61 9.00 -2.18
CA LEU A 61 0.45 7.98 -2.20
C LEU A 61 1.81 8.59 -1.88
N LEU A 62 2.15 9.68 -2.58
CA LEU A 62 3.41 10.39 -2.40
C LEU A 62 3.55 10.92 -0.97
N ALA A 63 2.52 11.57 -0.44
CA ALA A 63 2.50 12.08 0.93
C ALA A 63 2.70 10.95 1.96
N THR A 64 2.01 9.83 1.78
CA THR A 64 2.12 8.68 2.69
C THR A 64 3.52 8.07 2.68
N ILE A 65 4.14 7.96 1.51
CA ILE A 65 5.52 7.46 1.37
C ILE A 65 6.53 8.41 2.00
N ILE A 66 6.37 9.73 1.84
CA ILE A 66 7.25 10.73 2.46
C ILE A 66 7.14 10.66 3.99
N VAL A 67 5.93 10.56 4.53
CA VAL A 67 5.70 10.47 5.98
C VAL A 67 6.32 9.19 6.55
N LEU A 68 6.09 8.03 5.93
CA LEU A 68 6.66 6.76 6.40
C LEU A 68 8.20 6.77 6.38
N ASN A 69 8.83 7.21 5.28
CA ASN A 69 10.29 7.33 5.23
C ASN A 69 10.83 8.38 6.21
N GLY A 70 10.06 9.45 6.48
CA GLY A 70 10.42 10.47 7.47
C GLY A 70 10.42 9.91 8.89
N ILE A 71 9.45 9.05 9.22
CA ILE A 71 9.41 8.32 10.49
C ILE A 71 10.63 7.39 10.61
N ASP A 72 10.99 6.68 9.54
CA ASP A 72 12.16 5.79 9.53
C ASP A 72 13.47 6.55 9.75
N TRP A 73 13.64 7.67 9.06
CA TRP A 73 14.81 8.53 9.23
C TRP A 73 14.89 9.12 10.65
N ALA A 74 13.78 9.67 11.16
CA ALA A 74 13.73 10.23 12.51
C ALA A 74 14.00 9.16 13.58
N ALA A 75 13.46 7.97 13.41
CA ALA A 75 13.67 6.86 14.33
C ALA A 75 15.10 6.30 14.24
N PHE A 76 15.71 6.28 13.04
CA PHE A 76 17.13 5.97 12.89
C PHE A 76 17.99 6.93 13.70
N GLU A 77 17.80 8.23 13.53
CA GLU A 77 18.54 9.23 14.29
C GLU A 77 18.33 9.07 15.80
N LEU A 78 17.07 8.96 16.25
CA LEU A 78 16.74 8.90 17.67
C LEU A 78 17.23 7.62 18.36
N LEU A 79 17.11 6.46 17.71
CA LEU A 79 17.54 5.19 18.30
C LEU A 79 19.03 4.88 18.08
N SER A 80 19.71 5.60 17.18
CA SER A 80 21.17 5.52 16.98
C SER A 80 21.98 6.16 18.12
N ILE A 81 21.35 7.00 18.96
CA ILE A 81 21.99 7.67 20.09
C ILE A 81 22.52 6.63 21.09
N GLY A 82 23.83 6.62 21.33
CA GLY A 82 24.51 5.68 22.23
C GLY A 82 24.94 4.36 21.58
N ASN A 83 25.10 4.29 20.26
CA ASN A 83 25.85 3.20 19.62
C ASN A 83 27.28 3.67 19.31
N LYS A 84 28.28 2.97 19.86
CA LYS A 84 29.71 3.35 19.75
C LYS A 84 30.22 3.28 18.31
N GLU A 85 29.70 2.35 17.51
CA GLU A 85 30.06 2.20 16.09
C GLU A 85 29.53 3.36 15.22
N ILE A 86 28.37 3.91 15.57
CA ILE A 86 27.77 5.03 14.84
C ILE A 86 28.34 6.36 15.35
N GLU A 87 28.76 6.46 16.62
CA GLU A 87 29.38 7.65 17.21
C GLU A 87 30.82 7.88 16.76
N ALA A 88 31.45 6.87 16.16
CA ALA A 88 32.75 7.02 15.50
C ALA A 88 32.68 7.86 14.20
N LEU A 89 31.49 8.01 13.60
CA LEU A 89 31.28 8.75 12.37
C LEU A 89 30.94 10.22 12.64
N PRO A 90 31.44 11.17 11.84
CA PRO A 90 31.07 12.58 11.95
C PRO A 90 29.55 12.75 11.77
N THR A 91 28.95 13.66 12.56
CA THR A 91 27.50 13.89 12.60
C THR A 91 26.89 14.22 11.25
N GLU A 92 27.65 14.85 10.34
CA GLU A 92 27.19 15.19 8.98
C GLU A 92 26.96 13.94 8.11
N TYR A 93 27.82 12.92 8.22
CA TYR A 93 27.66 11.68 7.47
C TYR A 93 26.56 10.80 8.04
N ARG A 94 26.35 10.82 9.37
CA ARG A 94 25.28 10.06 10.02
C ARG A 94 23.90 10.39 9.45
N VAL A 95 23.62 11.68 9.24
CA VAL A 95 22.33 12.13 8.69
C VAL A 95 22.12 11.64 7.26
N LEU A 96 23.18 11.64 6.46
CA LEU A 96 23.15 11.16 5.08
C LEU A 96 22.98 9.64 5.02
N ASP A 97 23.69 8.91 5.90
CA ASP A 97 23.61 7.45 6.02
C ASP A 97 22.24 7.02 6.52
N GLY A 98 21.68 7.73 7.51
CA GLY A 98 20.32 7.50 7.99
C GLY A 98 19.26 7.72 6.93
N LEU A 99 19.40 8.79 6.13
CA LEU A 99 18.50 9.05 5.00
C LEU A 99 18.62 7.94 3.94
N PHE A 100 19.83 7.51 3.61
CA PHE A 100 20.05 6.44 2.64
C PHE A 100 19.48 5.10 3.15
N GLN A 101 19.74 4.77 4.42
CA GLN A 101 19.28 3.54 5.06
C GLN A 101 17.75 3.49 5.14
N ALA A 102 17.09 4.57 5.56
CA ALA A 102 15.63 4.67 5.58
C ALA A 102 15.01 4.39 4.20
N LEU A 103 15.62 4.90 3.14
CA LEU A 103 15.17 4.68 1.77
C LEU A 103 15.47 3.26 1.24
N ALA A 104 16.60 2.67 1.66
CA ALA A 104 17.05 1.37 1.15
C ALA A 104 16.36 0.17 1.82
N VAL A 105 15.97 0.29 3.09
CA VAL A 105 15.29 -0.77 3.87
C VAL A 105 13.93 -1.17 3.26
N ARG A 106 13.30 -0.33 2.43
CA ARG A 106 11.97 -0.62 1.87
C ARG A 106 11.96 -1.42 0.57
N ALA A 107 12.98 -1.30 -0.27
CA ALA A 107 12.99 -1.90 -1.62
C ALA A 107 14.38 -2.07 -2.26
N GLY A 108 15.45 -1.73 -1.54
CA GLY A 108 16.81 -1.72 -2.08
C GLY A 108 17.64 -2.94 -1.70
N GLY A 109 17.44 -3.50 -0.51
CA GLY A 109 18.31 -4.57 0.01
C GLY A 109 19.72 -4.10 0.39
N PHE A 110 20.04 -2.84 0.10
CA PHE A 110 21.31 -2.22 0.44
C PHE A 110 21.24 -1.66 1.87
N TYR A 111 22.34 -1.79 2.60
CA TYR A 111 22.53 -1.18 3.90
C TYR A 111 23.94 -0.59 3.94
N VAL A 112 24.07 0.57 4.55
CA VAL A 112 25.37 1.22 4.77
C VAL A 112 25.95 0.75 6.11
N VAL A 113 25.07 0.58 7.10
CA VAL A 113 25.42 0.05 8.42
C VAL A 113 24.96 -1.39 8.53
N THR A 114 25.86 -2.25 8.99
CA THR A 114 25.63 -3.67 9.26
C THR A 114 24.44 -3.87 10.19
N ILE A 115 23.44 -4.59 9.70
CA ILE A 115 22.16 -4.80 10.39
C ILE A 115 22.36 -5.53 11.72
N ALA A 116 23.33 -6.44 11.80
CA ALA A 116 23.67 -7.14 13.04
C ALA A 116 24.12 -6.21 14.19
N ASP A 117 24.74 -5.07 13.87
CA ASP A 117 25.32 -4.15 14.86
C ASP A 117 24.34 -3.03 15.28
N LEU A 118 23.12 -3.06 14.72
CA LEU A 118 22.08 -2.12 15.10
C LEU A 118 21.43 -2.51 16.43
N ARG A 119 21.01 -1.49 17.19
CA ARG A 119 20.26 -1.67 18.43
C ARG A 119 18.96 -2.42 18.15
N GLN A 120 18.56 -3.30 19.06
CA GLN A 120 17.38 -4.17 18.92
C GLN A 120 16.08 -3.41 18.59
N GLY A 121 15.92 -2.17 19.09
CA GLY A 121 14.76 -1.33 18.76
C GLY A 121 14.69 -0.94 17.27
N LEU A 122 15.82 -0.67 16.62
CA LEU A 122 15.88 -0.36 15.19
C LEU A 122 15.58 -1.60 14.34
N LEU A 123 16.08 -2.75 14.76
CA LEU A 123 15.77 -4.02 14.09
C LEU A 123 14.27 -4.30 14.10
N ALA A 124 13.61 -4.12 15.25
CA ALA A 124 12.16 -4.30 15.36
C ALA A 124 11.38 -3.29 14.48
N LEU A 125 11.82 -2.02 14.46
CA LEU A 125 11.24 -1.01 13.58
C LEU A 125 11.38 -1.39 12.10
N TYR A 126 12.56 -1.87 11.68
CA TYR A 126 12.78 -2.31 10.30
C TYR A 126 11.90 -3.49 9.92
N VAL A 127 11.69 -4.47 10.82
CA VAL A 127 10.72 -5.55 10.57
C VAL A 127 9.32 -5.00 10.30
N LEU A 128 8.86 -4.05 11.11
CA LEU A 128 7.57 -3.41 10.93
C LEU A 128 7.49 -2.67 9.58
N MET A 129 8.53 -1.93 9.23
CA MET A 129 8.55 -1.08 8.04
C MET A 129 8.75 -1.86 6.74
N MET A 130 9.53 -2.94 6.76
CA MET A 130 9.62 -3.91 5.67
C MET A 130 8.25 -4.52 5.35
N TYR A 131 7.45 -4.81 6.38
CA TYR A 131 6.09 -5.32 6.21
C TYR A 131 5.13 -4.25 5.67
N VAL A 132 5.11 -3.05 6.28
CA VAL A 132 4.25 -1.93 5.88
C VAL A 132 4.59 -1.38 4.49
N SER A 133 5.81 -1.60 3.99
CA SER A 133 6.35 -0.99 2.76
C SER A 133 5.44 -1.10 1.52
N ALA A 134 4.73 -2.22 1.35
CA ALA A 134 3.86 -2.43 0.19
C ALA A 134 2.40 -2.00 0.41
N PHE A 135 1.98 -1.74 1.65
CA PHE A 135 0.60 -1.37 1.95
C PHE A 135 0.14 -0.10 1.22
N PRO A 136 0.90 1.01 1.19
CA PRO A 136 0.44 2.23 0.53
C PRO A 136 0.10 2.04 -0.95
N VAL A 137 0.97 1.33 -1.69
CA VAL A 137 0.76 1.08 -3.13
C VAL A 137 -0.45 0.17 -3.36
N LEU A 138 -0.54 -0.92 -2.60
CA LEU A 138 -1.65 -1.87 -2.71
C LEU A 138 -2.99 -1.20 -2.39
N VAL A 139 -3.07 -0.44 -1.31
CA VAL A 139 -4.27 0.32 -0.93
C VAL A 139 -4.66 1.28 -2.04
N THR A 140 -3.70 1.96 -2.68
CA THR A 140 -4.04 2.85 -3.80
C THR A 140 -4.60 2.11 -5.00
N ILE A 141 -4.03 0.96 -5.41
CA ILE A 141 -4.55 0.15 -6.51
C ILE A 141 -6.01 -0.25 -6.24
N ARG A 142 -6.29 -0.74 -5.04
CA ARG A 142 -7.63 -1.25 -4.66
C ARG A 142 -8.66 -0.16 -4.50
N ASN A 143 -8.28 0.93 -3.84
CA ASN A 143 -9.15 2.09 -3.73
C ASN A 143 -9.49 2.63 -5.10
N THR A 144 -8.51 2.65 -6.01
CA THR A 144 -8.79 3.01 -7.38
C THR A 144 -9.74 1.97 -8.00
N ASN A 145 -9.50 0.65 -7.96
CA ASN A 145 -10.39 -0.36 -8.57
C ASN A 145 -11.89 -0.16 -8.24
N VAL A 146 -12.23 0.10 -6.96
CA VAL A 146 -13.61 0.37 -6.49
C VAL A 146 -14.26 1.60 -7.13
N TYR A 147 -13.49 2.63 -7.51
CA TYR A 147 -14.06 3.80 -8.21
C TYR A 147 -14.65 3.47 -9.57
N GLU A 148 -14.20 2.38 -10.22
CA GLU A 148 -14.74 1.98 -11.52
C GLU A 148 -16.01 1.14 -11.36
N GLU A 149 -16.07 0.26 -10.36
CA GLU A 149 -17.29 -0.49 -9.99
C GLU A 149 -18.46 0.44 -9.69
N ARG A 150 -18.18 1.57 -9.02
CA ARG A 150 -19.20 2.57 -8.68
C ARG A 150 -19.57 3.51 -9.84
N SER A 151 -18.69 3.69 -10.84
CA SER A 151 -19.01 4.44 -12.07
C SER A 151 -19.68 3.59 -13.15
N LEU A 152 -19.60 2.27 -13.05
CA LEU A 152 -20.28 1.29 -13.91
C LEU A 152 -21.74 1.01 -13.48
N GLY A 153 -22.24 1.65 -12.42
CA GLY A 153 -23.65 1.53 -12.03
C GLY A 153 -24.04 0.20 -11.38
N ILE A 154 -23.07 -0.66 -11.06
CA ILE A 154 -23.33 -1.92 -10.37
C ILE A 154 -23.49 -1.62 -8.87
N TYR A 155 -24.68 -1.21 -8.47
CA TYR A 155 -25.12 -1.32 -7.09
C TYR A 155 -25.95 -2.60 -6.95
N ALA A 156 -25.41 -3.59 -6.26
CA ALA A 156 -26.25 -4.24 -5.27
C ALA A 156 -26.39 -3.19 -4.16
N ASP A 157 -27.55 -2.56 -4.04
CA ASP A 157 -27.88 -1.86 -2.81
C ASP A 157 -27.80 -2.92 -1.70
N ASP A 158 -26.83 -2.78 -0.80
CA ASP A 158 -26.99 -3.36 0.52
C ASP A 158 -28.21 -2.64 1.11
N GLU A 159 -29.38 -3.26 0.98
CA GLU A 159 -30.54 -2.91 1.79
C GLU A 159 -30.06 -2.89 3.24
N THR A 160 -29.90 -1.69 3.80
CA THR A 160 -29.85 -1.54 5.25
C THR A 160 -31.09 -2.23 5.80
N PRO A 161 -30.98 -3.33 6.58
CA PRO A 161 -32.13 -3.84 7.28
C PRO A 161 -32.56 -2.71 8.21
N GLU A 162 -33.80 -2.27 8.10
CA GLU A 162 -34.42 -1.35 9.04
C GLU A 162 -34.27 -1.93 10.46
N ALA A 163 -33.25 -1.49 11.18
CA ALA A 163 -33.05 -1.87 12.56
C ALA A 163 -33.99 -1.01 13.43
N PRO A 164 -34.83 -1.62 14.28
CA PRO A 164 -35.84 -0.91 15.04
C PRO A 164 -35.20 -0.01 16.09
N ALA A 165 -35.85 1.11 16.35
CA ALA A 165 -35.45 2.14 17.30
C ALA A 165 -35.19 1.57 18.71
N HIS A 166 -33.92 1.42 19.09
CA HIS A 166 -33.53 1.25 20.48
C HIS A 166 -32.30 2.09 20.83
N THR A 167 -32.60 3.23 21.47
CA THR A 167 -31.93 3.81 22.64
C THR A 167 -30.47 3.44 22.86
N SER A 168 -29.54 4.26 22.38
CA SER A 168 -28.22 4.36 23.02
C SER A 168 -27.68 5.79 22.93
N ARG A 169 -27.22 6.29 24.08
CA ARG A 169 -26.84 7.68 24.34
C ARG A 169 -25.77 8.17 23.36
N SER A 170 -26.17 9.04 22.44
CA SER A 170 -25.26 9.82 21.60
C SER A 170 -24.53 10.86 22.48
N ASN A 171 -23.20 10.80 22.49
CA ASN A 171 -22.36 11.75 23.21
C ASN A 171 -22.48 13.15 22.58
N VAL A 172 -23.07 14.10 23.31
CA VAL A 172 -23.31 15.50 22.92
C VAL A 172 -22.06 16.22 22.40
N ILE A 173 -20.87 15.81 22.89
CA ILE A 173 -19.58 16.36 22.47
C ILE A 173 -19.28 16.02 21.00
N VAL A 174 -19.68 14.84 20.52
CA VAL A 174 -19.47 14.42 19.13
C VAL A 174 -20.36 15.21 18.17
N ASP A 175 -21.58 15.57 18.61
CA ASP A 175 -22.51 16.37 17.80
C ASP A 175 -22.10 17.85 17.75
N LEU A 176 -21.53 18.39 18.83
CA LEU A 176 -21.03 19.76 18.85
C LEU A 176 -19.79 19.92 17.94
N VAL A 177 -18.88 18.94 17.97
CA VAL A 177 -17.70 18.91 17.08
C VAL A 177 -18.13 18.79 15.61
N ARG A 178 -19.21 18.05 15.33
CA ARG A 178 -19.78 17.85 13.98
C ARG A 178 -20.45 19.11 13.42
N TYR A 179 -20.89 20.03 14.28
CA TYR A 179 -21.47 21.30 13.86
C TYR A 179 -20.40 22.38 13.58
N HIS A 180 -19.28 22.35 14.32
CA HIS A 180 -18.20 23.33 14.17
C HIS A 180 -17.17 22.99 13.09
N LEU A 181 -16.93 21.70 12.81
CA LEU A 181 -16.16 21.26 11.65
C LEU A 181 -17.13 20.92 10.52
N GLY A 182 -17.22 21.79 9.52
CA GLY A 182 -18.12 21.65 8.37
C GLY A 182 -18.23 20.21 7.86
N ARG A 183 -19.49 19.79 7.67
CA ARG A 183 -19.96 18.49 7.20
C ARG A 183 -18.94 17.78 6.28
N PRO A 184 -18.17 16.79 6.76
CA PRO A 184 -17.49 15.87 5.87
C PRO A 184 -18.60 15.12 5.11
N SER A 185 -18.46 15.04 3.80
CA SER A 185 -19.34 14.24 2.95
C SER A 185 -19.50 12.83 3.55
N LEU A 186 -20.74 12.42 3.85
CA LEU A 186 -21.08 11.08 4.36
C LEU A 186 -20.50 9.95 3.49
N SER A 187 -20.22 10.24 2.21
CA SER A 187 -19.53 9.33 1.29
C SER A 187 -18.08 9.04 1.70
N GLU A 188 -17.33 10.01 2.25
CA GLU A 188 -15.93 9.79 2.66
C GLU A 188 -15.79 8.93 3.91
N SER A 189 -16.72 9.04 4.87
CA SER A 189 -16.69 8.22 6.09
C SER A 189 -17.00 6.75 5.82
N SER A 190 -17.97 6.45 4.94
CA SER A 190 -18.24 5.08 4.49
C SER A 190 -17.04 4.51 3.71
N ARG A 191 -16.41 5.31 2.86
CA ARG A 191 -15.21 4.90 2.11
C ARG A 191 -14.05 4.52 3.02
N GLY A 192 -13.84 5.26 4.12
CA GLY A 192 -12.83 4.91 5.12
C GLY A 192 -13.13 3.59 5.84
N TYR A 193 -14.40 3.34 6.17
CA TYR A 193 -14.83 2.12 6.85
C TYR A 193 -14.66 0.85 6.00
N PHE A 194 -15.08 0.88 4.73
CA PHE A 194 -14.89 -0.25 3.81
C PHE A 194 -13.41 -0.55 3.54
N VAL A 195 -12.59 0.49 3.37
CA VAL A 195 -11.14 0.34 3.19
C VAL A 195 -10.50 -0.24 4.44
N HIS A 196 -10.87 0.24 5.62
CA HIS A 196 -10.37 -0.28 6.88
C HIS A 196 -10.74 -1.76 7.08
N GLN A 197 -11.97 -2.14 6.74
CA GLN A 197 -12.43 -3.53 6.82
C GLN A 197 -11.69 -4.45 5.84
N GLN A 198 -11.47 -3.99 4.61
CA GLN A 198 -10.75 -4.76 3.58
C GLN A 198 -9.25 -4.86 3.87
N VAL A 199 -8.64 -3.80 4.42
CA VAL A 199 -7.26 -3.80 4.89
C VAL A 199 -7.07 -4.76 6.06
N ARG A 200 -7.99 -4.78 7.04
CA ARG A 200 -7.93 -5.68 8.20
C ARG A 200 -8.02 -7.16 7.82
N SER A 201 -8.94 -7.51 6.92
CA SER A 201 -9.12 -8.89 6.46
C SER A 201 -7.87 -9.44 5.75
N GLN A 202 -7.12 -8.58 5.07
CA GLN A 202 -5.95 -8.99 4.29
C GLN A 202 -4.66 -8.96 5.08
N LEU A 203 -4.52 -7.97 5.96
CA LEU A 203 -3.49 -8.00 7.01
C LEU A 203 -3.56 -9.32 7.76
N SER A 204 -4.76 -9.75 8.18
CA SER A 204 -4.88 -11.01 8.92
C SER A 204 -4.53 -12.22 8.06
N HIS A 205 -4.95 -12.25 6.79
CA HIS A 205 -4.59 -13.36 5.91
C HIS A 205 -3.09 -13.42 5.65
N ASP A 206 -2.44 -12.30 5.35
CA ASP A 206 -1.00 -12.25 5.07
C ASP A 206 -0.15 -12.53 6.31
N ILE A 207 -0.52 -11.98 7.47
CA ILE A 207 0.17 -12.23 8.75
C ILE A 207 0.09 -13.71 9.12
N TRP A 208 -1.05 -14.36 8.89
CA TRP A 208 -1.21 -15.78 9.20
C TRP A 208 -0.19 -16.66 8.46
N TRP A 209 0.08 -16.37 7.19
CA TRP A 209 1.04 -17.13 6.40
C TRP A 209 2.49 -16.87 6.79
N ILE A 210 2.83 -15.64 7.17
CA ILE A 210 4.15 -15.32 7.73
C ILE A 210 4.34 -16.05 9.06
N ALA A 211 3.34 -16.00 9.94
CA ALA A 211 3.37 -16.67 11.24
C ALA A 211 3.53 -18.19 11.09
N LEU A 212 2.80 -18.81 10.16
CA LEU A 212 2.93 -20.23 9.84
C LEU A 212 4.34 -20.57 9.33
N ALA A 213 4.91 -19.75 8.44
CA ALA A 213 6.27 -19.97 7.94
C ALA A 213 7.31 -19.84 9.05
N VAL A 214 7.22 -18.82 9.90
CA VAL A 214 8.09 -18.66 11.08
C VAL A 214 8.00 -19.89 11.96
N LEU A 215 6.78 -20.36 12.29
CA LEU A 215 6.58 -21.54 13.11
C LEU A 215 7.28 -22.78 12.51
N LEU A 216 7.05 -23.07 11.23
CA LEU A 216 7.66 -24.23 10.57
C LEU A 216 9.19 -24.14 10.52
N ILE A 217 9.75 -22.95 10.26
CA ILE A 217 11.20 -22.75 10.25
C ILE A 217 11.78 -22.90 11.66
N THR A 218 11.13 -22.35 12.69
CA THR A 218 11.62 -22.49 14.08
C THR A 218 11.60 -23.95 14.56
N ILE A 219 10.63 -24.75 14.12
CA ILE A 219 10.58 -26.19 14.41
C ILE A 219 11.71 -26.92 13.68
N ALA A 220 11.92 -26.61 12.39
CA ALA A 220 12.95 -27.24 11.58
C ALA A 220 14.38 -26.88 12.04
N GLU A 221 14.60 -25.68 12.56
CA GLU A 221 15.90 -25.18 13.03
C GLU A 221 16.12 -25.36 14.54
N ALA A 222 15.28 -26.13 15.23
CA ALA A 222 15.36 -26.34 16.68
C ALA A 222 16.73 -26.91 17.11
N ASP A 223 17.32 -27.79 16.29
CA ASP A 223 18.64 -28.39 16.56
C ASP A 223 19.76 -27.34 16.51
N HIS A 224 19.73 -26.45 15.52
CA HIS A 224 20.69 -25.33 15.42
C HIS A 224 20.51 -24.31 16.55
N TYR A 225 19.27 -24.08 17.00
CA TYR A 225 19.00 -23.24 18.16
C TYR A 225 19.62 -23.80 19.45
N ASN A 226 19.53 -25.12 19.67
CA ASN A 226 20.14 -25.77 20.83
C ASN A 226 21.67 -25.66 20.82
N ALA A 227 22.29 -25.70 19.63
CA ALA A 227 23.74 -25.53 19.49
C ALA A 227 24.18 -24.07 19.68
N GLN A 228 23.44 -23.10 19.13
CA GLN A 228 23.80 -21.68 19.13
C GLN A 228 22.57 -20.78 19.32
N PRO A 229 22.08 -20.60 20.56
CA PRO A 229 20.81 -19.92 20.82
C PRO A 229 20.82 -18.42 20.46
N VAL A 230 21.98 -17.78 20.50
CA VAL A 230 22.13 -16.35 20.16
C VAL A 230 22.06 -16.13 18.65
N ALA A 231 22.75 -16.96 17.87
CA ALA A 231 22.77 -16.84 16.41
C ALA A 231 21.41 -17.23 15.81
N PHE A 232 20.82 -18.32 16.30
CA PHE A 232 19.52 -18.85 15.85
C PHE A 232 18.32 -18.29 16.64
N SER A 233 18.46 -17.08 17.20
CA SER A 233 17.37 -16.42 17.92
C SER A 233 16.10 -16.35 17.07
N THR A 234 14.95 -16.60 17.68
CA THR A 234 13.64 -16.50 17.03
C THR A 234 13.44 -15.14 16.35
N PHE A 235 14.01 -14.08 16.92
CA PHE A 235 13.95 -12.74 16.33
C PHE A 235 14.69 -12.66 14.99
N ASN A 236 15.87 -13.28 14.86
CA ASN A 236 16.63 -13.31 13.60
C ASN A 236 15.88 -14.11 12.53
N ILE A 237 15.20 -15.19 12.94
CA ILE A 237 14.35 -15.98 12.04
C ILE A 237 13.17 -15.13 11.56
N ILE A 238 12.47 -14.43 12.46
CA ILE A 238 11.37 -13.53 12.10
C ILE A 238 11.86 -12.44 11.14
N PHE A 239 13.01 -11.82 11.43
CA PHE A 239 13.60 -10.79 10.58
C PHE A 239 13.82 -11.29 9.15
N GLU A 240 14.44 -12.47 9.01
CA GLU A 240 14.75 -13.05 7.71
C GLU A 240 13.48 -13.42 6.93
N VAL A 241 12.46 -13.98 7.61
CA VAL A 241 11.19 -14.33 6.99
C VAL A 241 10.42 -13.08 6.54
N VAL A 242 10.38 -12.02 7.36
CA VAL A 242 9.71 -10.76 6.99
C VAL A 242 10.45 -10.05 5.86
N SER A 243 11.78 -10.07 5.86
CA SER A 243 12.59 -9.55 4.76
C SER A 243 12.34 -10.30 3.45
N ALA A 244 12.25 -11.63 3.50
CA ALA A 244 11.91 -12.47 2.35
C ALA A 244 10.48 -12.19 1.85
N TYR A 245 9.50 -12.13 2.74
CA TYR A 245 8.11 -11.80 2.40
C TYR A 245 7.97 -10.39 1.80
N GLY A 246 8.69 -9.42 2.36
CA GLY A 246 8.75 -8.06 1.84
C GLY A 246 9.51 -7.94 0.51
N CYS A 247 10.25 -8.99 0.11
CA CYS A 247 11.20 -8.98 -0.99
C CYS A 247 12.23 -7.83 -0.86
N VAL A 248 12.65 -7.57 0.38
CA VAL A 248 13.55 -6.46 0.70
C VAL A 248 14.99 -6.86 0.46
N GLY A 249 15.38 -8.08 0.86
CA GLY A 249 16.71 -8.62 0.61
C GLY A 249 17.77 -8.23 1.65
N VAL A 250 17.36 -7.72 2.81
CA VAL A 250 18.24 -7.44 3.94
C VAL A 250 18.31 -8.66 4.86
N SER A 251 19.49 -8.95 5.42
CA SER A 251 19.70 -10.07 6.36
C SER A 251 20.54 -9.62 7.54
N VAL A 252 20.33 -10.27 8.70
CA VAL A 252 21.19 -10.14 9.88
C VAL A 252 22.56 -10.80 9.66
N GLY A 253 22.65 -11.75 8.73
CA GLY A 253 23.89 -12.50 8.46
C GLY A 253 24.19 -13.57 9.52
N TYR A 254 25.30 -14.29 9.34
CA TYR A 254 25.78 -15.30 10.28
C TYR A 254 27.23 -15.01 10.70
N PRO A 255 27.57 -15.03 12.01
CA PRO A 255 28.92 -14.73 12.47
C PRO A 255 29.99 -15.61 11.81
N GLY A 256 31.03 -14.99 11.25
CA GLY A 256 32.16 -15.69 10.66
C GLY A 256 31.90 -16.32 9.27
N LYS A 257 30.75 -16.05 8.64
CA LYS A 257 30.50 -16.44 7.24
C LYS A 257 29.89 -15.27 6.45
N ASN A 258 30.37 -15.07 5.22
CA ASN A 258 29.84 -14.06 4.30
C ASN A 258 28.58 -14.58 3.57
N SER A 259 27.66 -15.18 4.31
CA SER A 259 26.38 -15.70 3.80
C SER A 259 25.22 -15.03 4.53
N SER A 260 24.08 -14.89 3.84
CA SER A 260 22.81 -14.56 4.49
C SER A 260 22.54 -15.53 5.63
N PHE A 261 21.77 -15.10 6.63
CA PHE A 261 21.42 -15.95 7.77
C PHE A 261 20.76 -17.27 7.33
N CYS A 262 19.92 -17.22 6.30
CA CYS A 262 19.30 -18.41 5.71
C CYS A 262 20.29 -19.39 5.06
N GLY A 263 21.54 -18.99 4.79
CA GLY A 263 22.59 -19.85 4.25
C GLY A 263 22.99 -20.98 5.21
N ALA A 264 22.91 -20.72 6.51
CA ALA A 264 23.24 -21.68 7.57
C ALA A 264 22.12 -22.69 7.88
N TRP A 265 20.90 -22.46 7.35
CA TRP A 265 19.72 -23.27 7.66
C TRP A 265 19.68 -24.62 6.93
N HIS A 266 18.82 -25.51 7.40
CA HIS A 266 18.45 -26.74 6.71
C HIS A 266 17.82 -26.45 5.33
N THR A 267 17.92 -27.43 4.44
CA THR A 267 17.37 -27.36 3.08
C THR A 267 15.86 -27.13 3.07
N ILE A 268 15.13 -27.73 4.02
CA ILE A 268 13.68 -27.55 4.16
C ILE A 268 13.34 -26.09 4.48
N SER A 269 14.01 -25.49 5.46
CA SER A 269 13.80 -24.09 5.86
C SER A 269 14.09 -23.11 4.73
N LYS A 270 15.12 -23.40 3.90
CA LYS A 270 15.44 -22.63 2.69
C LYS A 270 14.31 -22.70 1.65
N LEU A 271 13.72 -23.88 1.44
CA LEU A 271 12.58 -24.04 0.53
C LEU A 271 11.34 -23.29 1.04
N ILE A 272 11.07 -23.35 2.34
CA ILE A 272 9.97 -22.58 2.95
C ILE A 272 10.21 -21.08 2.74
N LEU A 273 11.42 -20.58 2.97
CA LEU A 273 11.78 -19.18 2.76
C LEU A 273 11.61 -18.75 1.29
N ALA A 274 12.00 -19.60 0.34
CA ALA A 274 11.79 -19.35 -1.09
C ALA A 274 10.30 -19.27 -1.45
N ALA A 275 9.47 -20.14 -0.88
CA ALA A 275 8.02 -20.09 -1.06
C ALA A 275 7.41 -18.80 -0.45
N VAL A 276 7.90 -18.36 0.71
CA VAL A 276 7.49 -17.09 1.32
C VAL A 276 7.87 -15.90 0.43
N ALA A 277 9.07 -15.88 -0.14
CA ALA A 277 9.49 -14.82 -1.06
C ALA A 277 8.63 -14.77 -2.33
N LEU A 278 8.32 -15.94 -2.91
CA LEU A 278 7.44 -16.04 -4.08
C LEU A 278 6.02 -15.55 -3.75
N ARG A 279 5.48 -15.96 -2.60
CA ARG A 279 4.19 -15.47 -2.11
C ARG A 279 4.21 -13.95 -1.88
N GLY A 280 5.25 -13.43 -1.26
CA GLY A 280 5.47 -12.01 -1.02
C GLY A 280 5.46 -11.19 -2.30
N ARG A 281 5.97 -11.75 -3.40
CA ARG A 281 5.91 -11.16 -4.74
C ARG A 281 4.52 -11.20 -5.36
N HIS A 282 3.73 -12.22 -5.04
CA HIS A 282 2.37 -12.41 -5.56
C HIS A 282 1.28 -11.64 -4.80
N ARG A 283 1.57 -11.00 -3.66
CA ARG A 283 0.58 -10.20 -2.89
C ARG A 283 -0.02 -9.01 -3.67
N GLY A 284 0.71 -8.55 -4.68
CA GLY A 284 0.28 -7.45 -5.57
C GLY A 284 -0.54 -7.89 -6.77
N LEU A 285 -0.70 -9.20 -7.00
CA LEU A 285 -1.57 -9.69 -8.06
C LEU A 285 -3.02 -9.40 -7.67
N PRO A 286 -3.78 -8.69 -8.52
CA PRO A 286 -5.18 -8.49 -8.26
C PRO A 286 -5.88 -9.87 -8.29
N VAL A 287 -6.57 -10.20 -7.20
CA VAL A 287 -7.31 -11.47 -7.03
C VAL A 287 -8.45 -11.61 -8.05
N ALA A 288 -8.83 -10.49 -8.68
CA ALA A 288 -9.69 -10.44 -9.86
C ALA A 288 -8.89 -9.92 -11.05
N ILE A 289 -9.14 -10.45 -12.25
CA ILE A 289 -8.67 -9.87 -13.51
C ILE A 289 -9.05 -8.38 -13.50
N ASP A 290 -8.07 -7.50 -13.76
CA ASP A 290 -8.29 -6.06 -13.81
C ASP A 290 -9.46 -5.75 -14.75
N LYS A 291 -10.52 -5.13 -14.24
CA LYS A 291 -11.75 -4.84 -15.00
C LYS A 291 -11.51 -3.83 -16.12
N ALA A 292 -10.40 -3.10 -16.08
CA ALA A 292 -9.93 -2.31 -17.22
C ALA A 292 -9.66 -3.16 -18.48
N ILE A 293 -9.54 -4.49 -18.33
CA ILE A 293 -9.35 -5.48 -19.39
C ILE A 293 -10.46 -6.57 -19.31
N MET A 294 -11.63 -6.25 -18.75
CA MET A 294 -12.77 -7.17 -18.86
C MET A 294 -13.23 -7.23 -20.31
N LEU A 295 -13.12 -8.41 -20.93
CA LEU A 295 -13.79 -8.71 -22.18
C LEU A 295 -15.31 -8.59 -21.96
N PRO A 296 -16.08 -8.09 -22.94
CA PRO A 296 -17.54 -8.04 -22.84
C PRO A 296 -18.04 -9.43 -22.46
N ASN A 297 -18.70 -9.55 -21.31
CA ASN A 297 -19.29 -10.79 -20.84
C ASN A 297 -20.81 -10.58 -20.77
N GLU A 298 -21.59 -11.59 -21.14
CA GLU A 298 -23.06 -11.48 -21.20
C GLU A 298 -23.67 -11.07 -19.86
N SER A 299 -23.03 -11.44 -18.75
CA SER A 299 -23.44 -11.02 -17.39
C SER A 299 -23.26 -9.53 -17.11
N LEU A 300 -22.27 -8.87 -17.73
CA LEU A 300 -22.08 -7.42 -17.60
C LEU A 300 -23.11 -6.66 -18.45
N ALA A 301 -23.41 -7.18 -19.65
CA ALA A 301 -24.46 -6.61 -20.50
C ALA A 301 -25.84 -6.67 -19.81
N TRP A 302 -26.14 -7.78 -19.16
CA TRP A 302 -27.36 -7.94 -18.35
C TRP A 302 -27.42 -6.94 -17.19
N ALA A 303 -26.33 -6.78 -16.44
CA ALA A 303 -26.25 -5.82 -15.35
C ALA A 303 -26.40 -4.35 -15.83
N GLU A 304 -25.85 -4.02 -17.00
CA GLU A 304 -26.02 -2.70 -17.64
C GLU A 304 -27.48 -2.46 -18.09
N GLU A 305 -28.16 -3.47 -18.60
CA GLU A 305 -29.57 -3.41 -18.98
C GLU A 305 -30.49 -3.25 -17.75
N GLU A 306 -30.23 -3.98 -16.67
CA GLU A 306 -30.95 -3.84 -15.40
C GLU A 306 -30.77 -2.44 -14.78
N ASP A 307 -29.55 -1.91 -14.73
CA ASP A 307 -29.29 -0.56 -14.20
C ASP A 307 -29.88 0.53 -15.12
N ALA A 308 -29.89 0.31 -16.44
CA ALA A 308 -30.59 1.19 -17.37
C ALA A 308 -32.12 1.18 -17.17
N ALA A 309 -32.71 0.04 -16.82
CA ALA A 309 -34.12 -0.07 -16.47
C ALA A 309 -34.43 0.67 -15.16
N LEU A 310 -33.64 0.45 -14.11
CA LEU A 310 -33.78 1.14 -12.82
C LEU A 310 -33.66 2.67 -12.95
N ARG A 311 -32.74 3.18 -13.78
CA ARG A 311 -32.62 4.62 -14.07
C ARG A 311 -33.84 5.20 -14.78
N ARG A 312 -34.48 4.43 -15.67
CA ARG A 312 -35.73 4.81 -16.34
C ARG A 312 -36.90 4.84 -15.35
N ASP A 313 -36.96 3.90 -14.43
CA ASP A 313 -38.00 3.86 -13.41
C ASP A 313 -37.84 4.99 -12.38
N ARG A 314 -36.59 5.35 -12.03
CA ARG A 314 -36.33 6.52 -11.17
C ARG A 314 -36.66 7.85 -11.83
N THR A 315 -36.42 8.00 -13.14
CA THR A 315 -36.84 9.19 -13.89
C THR A 315 -38.36 9.26 -14.06
N ARG A 316 -39.05 8.11 -14.15
CA ARG A 316 -40.53 8.05 -14.13
C ARG A 316 -41.13 8.37 -12.76
N ALA A 317 -40.49 7.96 -11.68
CA ALA A 317 -40.91 8.27 -10.31
C ALA A 317 -40.74 9.76 -9.97
N CYS A 318 -39.80 10.46 -10.60
CA CYS A 318 -39.58 11.91 -10.46
C CYS A 318 -40.40 12.74 -11.47
N GLY A 319 -41.68 12.40 -11.64
CA GLY A 319 -42.66 13.16 -12.43
C GLY A 319 -42.87 14.61 -11.92
N PRO A 320 -43.56 15.47 -12.70
CA PRO A 320 -43.44 16.93 -12.65
C PRO A 320 -44.19 17.53 -11.46
N GLU A 321 -43.65 17.45 -10.24
CA GLU A 321 -44.28 18.06 -9.06
C GLU A 321 -43.44 19.16 -8.40
N ARG A 322 -42.38 19.66 -9.07
CA ARG A 322 -41.64 20.83 -8.61
C ARG A 322 -41.13 21.68 -9.77
N MET A 323 -42.03 22.38 -10.46
CA MET A 323 -41.64 23.65 -11.09
C MET A 323 -41.89 24.78 -10.08
N PRO A 324 -40.92 25.67 -9.83
CA PRO A 324 -41.15 26.82 -8.95
C PRO A 324 -42.15 27.73 -9.65
N VAL A 325 -43.33 27.88 -9.04
CA VAL A 325 -44.33 28.86 -9.45
C VAL A 325 -43.69 30.23 -9.27
N GLY A 326 -43.44 30.92 -10.39
CA GLY A 326 -42.97 32.30 -10.39
C GLY A 326 -43.95 33.18 -9.63
N SER A 327 -43.46 33.88 -8.63
CA SER A 327 -44.17 34.97 -7.96
C SER A 327 -44.20 36.20 -8.88
N VAL A 328 -45.43 36.70 -9.04
CA VAL A 328 -45.95 37.86 -9.79
C VAL A 328 -44.99 39.03 -9.94
#